data_AF-A0AAJ2UXU2-F1
#
_entry.id   AF-A0AAJ2UXU2-F1
#
_cell.length_a   1.000
_cell.length_b   1.000
_cell.length_c   1.000
_cell.angle_alpha   90.00
_cell.angle_beta   90.00
_cell.angle_gamma   90.00
#
_symmetry.space_group_name_H-M   'P 1'
#
loop_
_entity.id
_entity.type
_entity.pdbx_description
1 polymer ?
#
loop_
_entity_poly.entity_id
_entity_poly.type
_entity_poly.pdbx_seq_one_letter_code
_entity_poly.pdbx_strand_id
1 'polypeptide(L)'
;MAAPKKGRGSSGGQGRPGRALALILIAMVALTGGMFLSGHTTPRLGIDLAGGTSITLKAKSQPGKPEAINETNMNTAVSIIERRVNGLGVSEAEVQTQGASNIIVNIPKGTNSAQAREQVGTTAQLYFRPVLTVAGGAPTPEGSASPSATGSGKPSATPSAKASDPETASDPKATPSDGATTQGRAVTGALKKDATPTPSGASESDAPAATETPDAATAALQKKFTELDCTDKAARAAAGDGVKPEDPTVACSSEGDAKYLLGPAEVSGTDVDDAKAQFDQQRGIWLVSMEFTDKGSKKFQTITKKLSTQQSPANQFAISLDGEVVSAPQVNETLSGSAEISGSFTQQSAEDLANVLSYGALPLSFSEDTVTTVTAALGGEQLEAGLIAGAIGLALVVIYLVAYYRGLALIALLSLVASGILTYTIMALLGPAIGFALNLPAVCGAIVAIGITADSFIVYFERIRDEIREGRTLRPAVERAWPRARRTILVSDFVSFLAAAVLFLVTVGKVQGFAFTLGLTTLLDVVVVFLFTKPVMTLMARTKFFGGGHPWSGLDPKRLGAKPPLRRSRRVNARTDHPKEA
;
A
#
# COMPACT_ATOMS: atom_id res chain seq x y z
N MET A 1 15.01 -71.29 5.72
CA MET A 1 14.35 -70.81 4.49
C MET A 1 13.04 -70.13 4.90
N ALA A 2 12.79 -68.89 4.47
CA ALA A 2 11.64 -68.11 4.94
C ALA A 2 10.37 -68.42 4.12
N ALA A 3 9.25 -68.66 4.80
CA ALA A 3 7.96 -68.87 4.15
C ALA A 3 7.41 -67.57 3.52
N PRO A 4 6.73 -67.63 2.35
CA PRO A 4 6.25 -66.44 1.67
C PRO A 4 5.05 -65.82 2.42
N LYS A 5 5.22 -64.60 2.95
CA LYS A 5 4.12 -63.86 3.58
C LYS A 5 3.04 -63.50 2.55
N LYS A 6 1.88 -64.12 2.75
CA LYS A 6 0.63 -63.97 1.99
C LYS A 6 0.09 -62.53 2.11
N GLY A 7 -0.39 -61.98 0.99
CA GLY A 7 -1.40 -60.90 0.98
C GLY A 7 -0.97 -59.51 1.46
N ARG A 8 -0.28 -58.73 0.61
CA ARG A 8 -0.25 -57.27 0.76
C ARG A 8 -1.59 -56.70 0.26
N GLY A 9 -2.51 -56.46 1.19
CA GLY A 9 -3.86 -55.97 0.88
C GLY A 9 -3.84 -54.66 0.10
N SER A 10 -4.73 -54.56 -0.89
CA SER A 10 -4.92 -53.35 -1.70
C SER A 10 -5.53 -52.23 -0.85
N SER A 11 -4.69 -51.40 -0.22
CA SER A 11 -5.07 -50.09 0.35
C SER A 11 -5.31 -49.06 -0.76
N GLY A 12 -6.10 -49.43 -1.76
CA GLY A 12 -6.63 -48.54 -2.78
C GLY A 12 -7.92 -47.93 -2.25
N GLY A 13 -7.81 -46.84 -1.49
CA GLY A 13 -8.96 -46.14 -0.91
C GLY A 13 -9.96 -45.71 -1.99
N GLN A 14 -11.00 -46.51 -2.21
CA GLN A 14 -11.99 -46.28 -3.26
C GLN A 14 -12.98 -45.21 -2.79
N GLY A 15 -12.52 -43.95 -2.79
CA GLY A 15 -13.26 -42.79 -2.33
C GLY A 15 -14.63 -42.71 -3.00
N ARG A 16 -15.69 -42.79 -2.19
CA ARG A 16 -17.09 -42.71 -2.64
C ARG A 16 -17.28 -41.38 -3.39
N PRO A 17 -17.54 -41.36 -4.71
CA PRO A 17 -17.52 -40.13 -5.51
C PRO A 17 -18.54 -39.09 -5.01
N GLY A 18 -19.69 -39.54 -4.50
CA GLY A 18 -20.70 -38.65 -3.90
C GLY A 18 -20.23 -37.87 -2.67
N ARG A 19 -19.22 -38.33 -1.92
CA ARG A 19 -18.68 -37.55 -0.78
C ARG A 19 -17.89 -36.33 -1.25
N ALA A 20 -17.06 -36.49 -2.28
CA ALA A 20 -16.28 -35.38 -2.84
C ALA A 20 -17.20 -34.33 -3.50
N LEU A 21 -18.23 -34.79 -4.23
CA LEU A 21 -19.27 -33.90 -4.78
C LEU A 21 -20.06 -33.17 -3.70
N ALA A 22 -20.46 -33.86 -2.63
CA ALA A 22 -21.14 -33.22 -1.51
C ALA A 22 -20.26 -32.14 -0.86
N LEU A 23 -18.96 -32.40 -0.67
CA LEU A 23 -18.02 -31.41 -0.09
C LEU A 23 -17.89 -30.15 -0.96
N ILE A 24 -17.70 -30.26 -2.27
CA ILE A 24 -17.58 -29.08 -3.13
C ILE A 24 -18.92 -28.34 -3.32
N LEU A 25 -20.05 -29.06 -3.31
CA LEU A 25 -21.38 -28.42 -3.32
C LEU A 25 -21.65 -27.67 -2.01
N ILE A 26 -21.31 -28.25 -0.85
CA ILE A 26 -21.39 -27.56 0.45
C ILE A 26 -20.49 -26.32 0.44
N ALA A 27 -19.26 -26.41 -0.09
CA ALA A 27 -18.36 -25.26 -0.21
C ALA A 27 -18.93 -24.16 -1.12
N MET A 28 -19.47 -24.51 -2.30
CA MET A 28 -20.15 -23.56 -3.19
C MET A 28 -21.36 -22.90 -2.51
N VAL A 29 -22.21 -23.67 -1.82
CA VAL A 29 -23.39 -23.14 -1.11
C VAL A 29 -22.97 -22.25 0.07
N ALA A 30 -21.91 -22.60 0.80
CA ALA A 30 -21.39 -21.78 1.89
C ALA A 30 -20.78 -20.46 1.38
N LEU A 31 -20.02 -20.49 0.28
CA LEU A 31 -19.41 -19.29 -0.32
C LEU A 31 -20.46 -18.38 -0.97
N THR A 32 -21.38 -18.94 -1.78
CA THR A 32 -22.52 -18.17 -2.33
C THR A 32 -23.41 -17.62 -1.23
N GLY A 33 -23.75 -18.41 -0.21
CA GLY A 33 -24.51 -17.97 0.95
C GLY A 33 -23.82 -16.85 1.71
N GLY A 34 -22.51 -16.98 1.98
CA GLY A 34 -21.69 -15.93 2.60
C GLY A 34 -21.66 -14.64 1.79
N MET A 35 -21.57 -14.73 0.46
CA MET A 35 -21.58 -13.58 -0.46
C MET A 35 -22.93 -12.82 -0.43
N PHE A 36 -24.05 -13.52 -0.32
CA PHE A 36 -25.36 -12.88 -0.14
C PHE A 36 -25.58 -12.35 1.28
N LEU A 37 -25.11 -13.06 2.31
CA LEU A 37 -25.24 -12.65 3.71
C LEU A 37 -24.39 -11.42 4.06
N SER A 38 -23.24 -11.24 3.41
CA SER A 38 -22.40 -10.06 3.58
C SER A 38 -22.86 -8.84 2.80
N GLY A 39 -23.86 -8.98 1.92
CA GLY A 39 -24.31 -7.92 1.00
C GLY A 39 -23.35 -7.63 -0.17
N HIS A 40 -22.15 -8.22 -0.18
CA HIS A 40 -21.14 -7.99 -1.23
C HIS A 40 -21.34 -8.95 -2.40
N THR A 41 -22.39 -8.72 -3.20
CA THR A 41 -22.73 -9.57 -4.36
C THR A 41 -21.86 -9.35 -5.60
N THR A 42 -21.04 -8.30 -5.62
CA THR A 42 -20.14 -7.94 -6.73
C THR A 42 -18.70 -7.77 -6.21
N PRO A 43 -17.67 -8.27 -6.92
CA PRO A 43 -16.28 -7.98 -6.60
C PRO A 43 -16.02 -6.46 -6.51
N ARG A 44 -15.27 -6.04 -5.48
CA ARG A 44 -14.83 -4.63 -5.34
C ARG A 44 -13.97 -4.30 -6.56
N LEU A 45 -14.33 -3.26 -7.31
CA LEU A 45 -13.60 -2.84 -8.49
C LEU A 45 -12.42 -1.96 -8.09
N GLY A 46 -11.25 -2.23 -8.66
CA GLY A 46 -10.07 -1.38 -8.52
C GLY A 46 -10.24 -0.04 -9.23
N ILE A 47 -9.41 0.92 -8.83
CA ILE A 47 -9.43 2.30 -9.33
C ILE A 47 -9.30 2.41 -10.87
N ASP A 48 -8.61 1.45 -11.49
CA ASP A 48 -8.48 1.34 -12.95
C ASP A 48 -9.79 1.07 -13.67
N LEU A 49 -10.79 0.52 -12.98
CA LEU A 49 -12.10 0.18 -13.53
C LEU A 49 -13.18 1.15 -13.01
N ALA A 50 -13.08 1.56 -11.74
CA ALA A 50 -14.04 2.46 -11.10
C ALA A 50 -13.80 3.96 -11.41
N GLY A 51 -12.53 4.33 -11.67
CA GLY A 51 -12.03 5.71 -11.78
C GLY A 51 -11.62 6.32 -10.43
N GLY A 52 -10.55 7.12 -10.43
CA GLY A 52 -10.01 7.79 -9.23
C GLY A 52 -8.53 8.17 -9.36
N THR A 53 -7.92 8.59 -8.25
CA THR A 53 -6.48 8.89 -8.12
C THR A 53 -5.78 7.89 -7.19
N SER A 54 -4.70 7.26 -7.68
CA SER A 54 -3.83 6.35 -6.93
C SER A 54 -2.48 7.02 -6.67
N ILE A 55 -2.03 7.02 -5.41
CA ILE A 55 -0.83 7.68 -4.90
C ILE A 55 0.05 6.62 -4.26
N THR A 56 1.27 6.44 -4.76
CA THR A 56 2.27 5.60 -4.12
C THR A 56 3.17 6.48 -3.25
N LEU A 57 3.12 6.26 -1.94
CA LEU A 57 3.99 6.88 -0.94
C LEU A 57 5.13 5.92 -0.59
N LYS A 58 6.34 6.44 -0.49
CA LYS A 58 7.56 5.69 -0.17
C LYS A 58 8.18 6.22 1.11
N ALA A 59 8.36 5.35 2.10
CA ALA A 59 8.96 5.69 3.39
C ALA A 59 10.41 6.14 3.24
N LYS A 60 10.76 7.23 3.92
CA LYS A 60 12.12 7.75 4.07
C LYS A 60 12.69 7.26 5.40
N SER A 61 13.93 6.78 5.39
CA SER A 61 14.65 6.46 6.62
C SER A 61 15.09 7.73 7.33
N GLN A 62 14.65 7.93 8.58
CA GLN A 62 15.13 9.05 9.40
C GLN A 62 16.57 8.81 9.90
N PRO A 63 17.44 9.85 9.93
CA PRO A 63 18.77 9.75 10.51
C PRO A 63 18.75 9.24 11.95
N GLY A 64 19.53 8.20 12.24
CA GLY A 64 19.63 7.60 13.58
C GLY A 64 18.61 6.51 13.92
N LYS A 65 17.62 6.20 13.06
CA LYS A 65 16.72 5.04 13.23
C LYS A 65 16.57 4.25 11.91
N PRO A 66 17.60 3.53 11.44
CA PRO A 66 17.51 2.74 10.21
C PRO A 66 16.46 1.60 10.27
N GLU A 67 16.16 1.07 11.46
CA GLU A 67 15.12 0.04 11.68
C GLU A 67 13.70 0.62 11.82
N ALA A 68 13.51 1.93 11.60
CA ALA A 68 12.18 2.55 11.68
C ALA A 68 11.23 2.02 10.59
N ILE A 69 11.74 1.61 9.43
CA ILE A 69 10.94 0.97 8.38
C ILE A 69 10.74 -0.50 8.75
N ASN A 70 9.65 -0.77 9.46
CA ASN A 70 9.21 -2.10 9.85
C ASN A 70 7.69 -2.24 9.72
N GLU A 71 7.19 -3.48 9.72
CA GLU A 71 5.78 -3.79 9.49
C GLU A 71 4.83 -3.08 10.48
N THR A 72 5.20 -2.98 11.76
CA THR A 72 4.40 -2.27 12.78
C THR A 72 4.24 -0.79 12.46
N ASN A 73 5.33 -0.10 12.11
CA ASN A 73 5.30 1.32 11.76
C ASN A 73 4.59 1.58 10.43
N MET A 74 4.75 0.68 9.45
CA MET A 74 4.06 0.75 8.16
C MET A 74 2.54 0.54 8.31
N ASN A 75 2.11 -0.45 9.10
CA ASN A 75 0.70 -0.69 9.39
C ASN A 75 0.08 0.45 10.23
N THR A 76 0.85 1.03 11.15
CA THR A 76 0.44 2.23 11.90
C THR A 76 0.26 3.43 10.96
N ALA A 77 1.20 3.66 10.03
CA ALA A 77 1.09 4.70 9.02
C ALA A 77 -0.14 4.48 8.12
N VAL A 78 -0.41 3.24 7.66
CA VAL A 78 -1.64 2.89 6.93
C VAL A 78 -2.89 3.31 7.71
N SER A 79 -3.00 2.94 8.99
CA SER A 79 -4.18 3.28 9.80
C SER A 79 -4.35 4.77 10.11
N ILE A 80 -3.28 5.58 10.06
CA ILE A 80 -3.36 7.04 10.17
C ILE A 80 -3.81 7.63 8.83
N ILE A 81 -3.19 7.21 7.72
CA ILE A 81 -3.51 7.66 6.37
C ILE A 81 -4.97 7.30 6.02
N GLU A 82 -5.42 6.09 6.33
CA GLU A 82 -6.82 5.66 6.13
C GLU A 82 -7.80 6.55 6.91
N ARG A 83 -7.53 6.81 8.20
CA ARG A 83 -8.37 7.71 9.01
C ARG A 83 -8.39 9.14 8.45
N ARG A 84 -7.24 9.70 8.04
CA ARG A 84 -7.17 11.03 7.40
C ARG A 84 -8.01 11.09 6.12
N VAL A 85 -7.87 10.11 5.22
CA VAL A 85 -8.63 10.09 3.96
C VAL A 85 -10.13 9.92 4.23
N ASN A 86 -10.52 9.06 5.17
CA ASN A 86 -11.91 8.90 5.58
C ASN A 86 -12.48 10.19 6.21
N GLY A 87 -11.68 10.94 6.98
CA GLY A 87 -12.03 12.24 7.56
C GLY A 87 -12.32 13.34 6.53
N LEU A 88 -11.77 13.23 5.32
CA LEU A 88 -12.11 14.09 4.17
C LEU A 88 -13.42 13.67 3.47
N GLY A 89 -14.23 12.81 4.08
CA GLY A 89 -15.51 12.32 3.55
C GLY A 89 -15.37 11.22 2.49
N VAL A 90 -14.20 10.61 2.34
CA VAL A 90 -13.91 9.61 1.29
C VAL A 90 -14.30 8.21 1.76
N SER A 91 -15.55 7.81 1.56
CA SER A 91 -16.11 6.60 2.18
C SER A 91 -15.61 5.25 1.63
N GLU A 92 -14.74 5.22 0.60
CA GLU A 92 -14.24 3.97 -0.02
C GLU A 92 -12.74 4.01 -0.36
N ALA A 93 -11.95 4.85 0.31
CA ALA A 93 -10.51 4.84 0.13
C ALA A 93 -9.91 3.47 0.49
N GLU A 94 -8.83 3.12 -0.19
CA GLU A 94 -8.06 1.89 0.07
C GLU A 94 -6.62 2.30 0.33
N VAL A 95 -6.13 1.98 1.54
CA VAL A 95 -4.76 2.26 1.97
C VAL A 95 -4.11 0.92 2.30
N GLN A 96 -3.05 0.56 1.59
CA GLN A 96 -2.38 -0.73 1.77
C GLN A 96 -0.86 -0.56 1.75
N THR A 97 -0.17 -1.32 2.60
CA THR A 97 1.29 -1.48 2.50
C THR A 97 1.65 -2.22 1.21
N GLN A 98 2.80 -1.87 0.64
CA GLN A 98 3.33 -2.47 -0.57
C GLN A 98 4.82 -2.74 -0.44
N GLY A 99 5.17 -4.02 -0.50
CA GLY A 99 6.53 -4.46 -0.16
C GLY A 99 6.88 -4.06 1.27
N ALA A 100 8.15 -3.71 1.51
CA ALA A 100 8.64 -3.36 2.85
C ALA A 100 8.52 -1.86 3.19
N SER A 101 8.39 -0.97 2.19
CA SER A 101 8.62 0.48 2.36
C SER A 101 7.59 1.39 1.70
N ASN A 102 6.63 0.86 0.94
CA ASN A 102 5.68 1.69 0.19
C ASN A 102 4.28 1.55 0.78
N ILE A 103 3.44 2.56 0.56
CA ILE A 103 2.01 2.57 0.84
C ILE A 103 1.31 3.05 -0.43
N ILE A 104 0.32 2.30 -0.92
CA ILE A 104 -0.60 2.80 -1.95
C ILE A 104 -1.83 3.37 -1.25
N VAL A 105 -2.22 4.57 -1.67
CA VAL A 105 -3.50 5.20 -1.36
C VAL A 105 -4.32 5.28 -2.66
N ASN A 106 -5.43 4.55 -2.73
CA ASN A 106 -6.38 4.61 -3.84
C ASN A 106 -7.61 5.42 -3.40
N ILE A 107 -7.87 6.52 -4.10
CA ILE A 107 -8.92 7.49 -3.78
C ILE A 107 -9.97 7.45 -4.90
N PRO A 108 -11.23 7.05 -4.62
CA PRO A 108 -12.28 6.98 -5.62
C PRO A 108 -12.63 8.35 -6.21
N LYS A 109 -13.22 8.35 -7.42
CA LYS A 109 -13.71 9.55 -8.09
C LYS A 109 -14.74 10.33 -7.25
N GLY A 110 -14.82 11.64 -7.46
CA GLY A 110 -15.77 12.53 -6.79
C GLY A 110 -15.19 13.24 -5.55
N THR A 111 -14.07 12.75 -5.03
CA THR A 111 -13.26 13.43 -4.01
C THR A 111 -12.37 14.51 -4.63
N ASN A 112 -12.08 15.57 -3.87
CA ASN A 112 -11.01 16.52 -4.17
C ASN A 112 -9.63 15.85 -4.03
N SER A 113 -9.17 15.16 -5.07
CA SER A 113 -7.94 14.35 -5.02
C SER A 113 -6.65 15.16 -4.83
N ALA A 114 -6.67 16.47 -5.12
CA ALA A 114 -5.55 17.37 -4.82
C ALA A 114 -5.40 17.62 -3.31
N GLN A 115 -6.50 17.95 -2.63
CA GLN A 115 -6.54 18.12 -1.17
C GLN A 115 -6.22 16.80 -0.46
N ALA A 116 -6.82 15.69 -0.89
CA ALA A 116 -6.55 14.39 -0.29
C ALA A 116 -5.09 13.92 -0.50
N ARG A 117 -4.44 14.30 -1.60
CA ARG A 117 -3.00 14.07 -1.86
C ARG A 117 -2.11 14.81 -0.86
N GLU A 118 -2.37 16.09 -0.63
CA GLU A 118 -1.63 16.92 0.35
C GLU A 118 -1.78 16.37 1.78
N GLN A 119 -2.97 15.87 2.11
CA GLN A 119 -3.34 15.28 3.39
C GLN A 119 -2.67 13.92 3.70
N VAL A 120 -2.41 13.09 2.69
CA VAL A 120 -1.72 11.79 2.87
C VAL A 120 -0.21 11.87 2.77
N GLY A 121 0.34 12.89 2.10
CA GLY A 121 1.79 13.09 1.96
C GLY A 121 2.44 13.77 3.17
N THR A 122 1.68 14.50 3.98
CA THR A 122 2.18 15.29 5.12
C THR A 122 2.46 14.43 6.35
N THR A 123 3.61 14.63 7.00
CA THR A 123 3.94 13.92 8.26
C THR A 123 3.13 14.43 9.43
N ALA A 124 2.93 15.74 9.51
CA ALA A 124 2.26 16.45 10.58
C ALA A 124 2.90 16.27 11.97
N GLN A 125 4.22 16.42 12.05
CA GLN A 125 4.92 16.44 13.32
C GLN A 125 4.59 17.72 14.09
N LEU A 126 3.57 17.66 14.93
CA LEU A 126 3.23 18.72 15.87
C LEU A 126 4.13 18.67 17.10
N TYR A 127 4.75 19.80 17.43
CA TYR A 127 5.43 20.02 18.70
C TYR A 127 5.04 21.38 19.28
N PHE A 128 4.90 21.44 20.60
CA PHE A 128 4.81 22.69 21.34
C PHE A 128 6.17 22.97 22.00
N ARG A 129 6.77 24.11 21.66
CA ARG A 129 8.12 24.50 22.09
C ARG A 129 8.09 25.91 22.72
N PRO A 130 8.73 26.13 23.87
CA PRO A 130 8.81 27.47 24.45
C PRO A 130 9.65 28.37 23.54
N VAL A 131 9.18 29.59 23.29
CA VAL A 131 9.97 30.59 22.54
C VAL A 131 11.08 31.12 23.45
N LEU A 132 12.31 31.13 22.96
CA LEU A 132 13.45 31.73 23.65
C LEU A 132 13.69 33.16 23.14
N THR A 133 13.68 33.34 21.82
CA THR A 133 13.75 34.64 21.15
C THR A 133 12.89 34.67 19.88
N VAL A 134 12.51 35.87 19.46
CA VAL A 134 11.81 36.12 18.20
C VAL A 134 12.41 37.35 17.52
N ALA A 135 12.48 37.35 16.19
CA ALA A 135 12.90 38.47 15.36
C ALA A 135 12.08 38.51 14.07
N GLY A 136 12.18 39.60 13.30
CA GLY A 136 11.62 39.65 11.95
C GLY A 136 12.24 38.59 11.03
N GLY A 137 11.47 38.15 10.04
CA GLY A 137 11.83 37.02 9.16
C GLY A 137 13.05 37.26 8.28
N ALA A 138 13.40 38.51 7.98
CA ALA A 138 14.62 38.84 7.24
C ALA A 138 15.90 38.45 8.03
N PRO A 139 17.03 38.19 7.35
CA PRO A 139 18.32 37.97 8.02
C PRO A 139 18.72 39.22 8.80
N THR A 140 19.24 39.04 10.01
CA THR A 140 19.60 40.18 10.87
C THR A 140 20.99 40.65 10.47
N PRO A 141 21.19 41.88 9.97
CA PRO A 141 22.52 42.35 9.59
C PRO A 141 23.43 42.39 10.82
N GLU A 142 24.66 41.92 10.64
CA GLU A 142 25.68 41.76 11.69
C GLU A 142 26.24 43.14 12.12
N GLY A 143 25.42 43.94 12.81
CA GLY A 143 25.75 45.34 13.07
C GLY A 143 24.65 46.22 13.66
N SER A 144 23.91 45.77 14.69
CA SER A 144 23.17 46.72 15.55
C SER A 144 23.01 46.19 16.97
N ALA A 145 23.71 46.81 17.93
CA ALA A 145 23.41 46.67 19.35
C ALA A 145 22.14 47.47 19.68
N SER A 146 21.28 46.91 20.54
CA SER A 146 20.06 47.56 21.02
C SER A 146 20.35 48.81 21.86
N PRO A 147 19.62 49.92 21.67
CA PRO A 147 19.42 50.93 22.69
C PRO A 147 18.11 50.69 23.45
N SER A 148 18.19 50.38 24.75
CA SER A 148 17.05 50.53 25.66
C SER A 148 16.68 52.00 25.86
N ALA A 149 15.41 52.35 25.70
CA ALA A 149 14.84 53.58 26.29
C ALA A 149 13.34 53.42 26.59
N THR A 150 12.98 53.61 27.85
CA THR A 150 11.60 53.63 28.36
C THR A 150 11.00 55.03 28.20
N GLY A 151 9.70 55.19 27.87
CA GLY A 151 9.03 56.50 28.03
C GLY A 151 7.70 56.71 27.28
N SER A 152 6.59 56.64 28.02
CA SER A 152 5.19 56.87 27.64
C SER A 152 4.85 58.09 26.75
N GLY A 153 3.86 57.93 25.85
CA GLY A 153 3.13 59.06 25.23
C GLY A 153 2.13 58.65 24.13
N LYS A 154 0.83 58.95 24.29
CA LYS A 154 -0.29 58.68 23.34
C LYS A 154 -1.24 59.90 23.33
N PRO A 155 -2.05 60.20 22.28
CA PRO A 155 -1.93 60.04 20.81
C PRO A 155 -2.14 61.37 20.04
N SER A 156 -2.09 61.35 18.69
CA SER A 156 -3.24 61.69 17.78
C SER A 156 -2.86 62.35 16.44
N ALA A 157 -3.75 62.16 15.45
CA ALA A 157 -3.98 62.96 14.22
C ALA A 157 -3.01 62.87 13.01
N THR A 158 -3.46 62.12 11.99
CA THR A 158 -3.33 62.46 10.54
C THR A 158 -4.34 63.60 10.21
N PRO A 159 -4.22 64.39 9.10
CA PRO A 159 -4.52 63.88 7.74
C PRO A 159 -3.81 64.53 6.51
N SER A 160 -3.71 63.73 5.44
CA SER A 160 -3.89 64.03 3.99
C SER A 160 -3.21 65.18 3.21
N ALA A 161 -2.46 64.80 2.15
CA ALA A 161 -2.55 65.23 0.74
C ALA A 161 -1.68 64.25 -0.10
N LYS A 162 -2.04 63.60 -1.23
CA LYS A 162 -2.91 63.77 -2.42
C LYS A 162 -2.21 64.34 -3.67
N ALA A 163 -2.20 63.51 -4.74
CA ALA A 163 -1.85 63.76 -6.16
C ALA A 163 -0.33 63.92 -6.48
N SER A 164 0.19 63.56 -7.67
CA SER A 164 -0.45 63.31 -8.98
C SER A 164 0.32 62.32 -9.88
N ASP A 165 -0.40 61.58 -10.73
CA ASP A 165 0.01 61.00 -12.04
C ASP A 165 -0.34 62.01 -13.19
N PRO A 166 -0.17 61.74 -14.52
CA PRO A 166 0.44 60.63 -15.28
C PRO A 166 1.52 61.12 -16.32
N GLU A 167 2.22 60.31 -17.15
CA GLU A 167 1.88 59.77 -18.51
C GLU A 167 3.20 59.25 -19.21
N THR A 168 3.30 58.58 -20.38
CA THR A 168 2.51 57.55 -21.13
C THR A 168 3.30 57.06 -22.38
N ALA A 169 3.74 55.78 -22.42
CA ALA A 169 4.17 54.98 -23.60
C ALA A 169 5.34 55.50 -24.52
N SER A 170 6.05 54.74 -25.38
CA SER A 170 5.84 53.41 -26.01
C SER A 170 7.17 52.74 -26.47
N ASP A 171 7.27 51.41 -26.30
CA ASP A 171 7.80 50.30 -27.17
C ASP A 171 8.54 50.52 -28.53
N PRO A 172 9.19 49.48 -29.16
CA PRO A 172 9.66 48.16 -28.66
C PRO A 172 10.98 47.55 -29.27
N LYS A 173 11.40 46.39 -28.71
CA LYS A 173 11.98 45.17 -29.38
C LYS A 173 13.40 45.17 -30.05
N ALA A 174 14.33 44.34 -29.50
CA ALA A 174 14.89 43.11 -30.14
C ALA A 174 16.21 42.61 -29.50
N THR A 175 16.27 41.34 -29.09
CA THR A 175 17.50 40.54 -28.79
C THR A 175 17.91 39.73 -30.04
N PRO A 176 19.15 39.20 -30.19
CA PRO A 176 19.54 37.95 -29.49
C PRO A 176 21.03 37.75 -29.10
N SER A 177 21.25 36.73 -28.27
CA SER A 177 22.39 35.78 -28.16
C SER A 177 23.21 35.49 -29.44
N ASP A 178 24.42 34.90 -29.44
CA ASP A 178 25.35 34.38 -28.40
C ASP A 178 26.75 34.11 -29.04
N GLY A 179 27.79 33.82 -28.24
CA GLY A 179 28.81 32.82 -28.67
C GLY A 179 30.34 33.11 -28.61
N ALA A 180 30.95 32.61 -27.52
CA ALA A 180 31.96 31.52 -27.54
C ALA A 180 33.51 31.73 -27.65
N THR A 181 34.20 30.81 -26.95
CA THR A 181 35.56 30.24 -27.16
C THR A 181 36.78 30.78 -26.36
N THR A 182 37.90 30.03 -26.43
CA THR A 182 38.85 29.75 -25.34
C THR A 182 40.33 29.87 -25.75
N GLN A 183 41.22 30.04 -24.75
CA GLN A 183 42.56 29.40 -24.56
C GLN A 183 43.68 30.35 -24.07
N GLY A 184 44.55 29.83 -23.18
CA GLY A 184 45.82 30.45 -22.78
C GLY A 184 46.39 29.89 -21.46
N ARG A 185 47.63 29.37 -21.45
CA ARG A 185 48.27 28.67 -20.30
C ARG A 185 49.77 28.98 -20.20
N ALA A 186 50.29 29.25 -18.99
CA ALA A 186 51.66 28.92 -18.54
C ALA A 186 51.78 29.12 -16.99
N VAL A 187 52.09 28.08 -16.17
CA VAL A 187 53.36 27.79 -15.42
C VAL A 187 53.77 28.85 -14.35
N THR A 188 54.34 28.59 -13.16
CA THR A 188 55.09 27.46 -12.51
C THR A 188 55.01 27.50 -10.96
N GLY A 189 55.30 26.38 -10.27
CA GLY A 189 55.94 26.32 -8.93
C GLY A 189 55.05 26.56 -7.68
N ALA A 190 54.72 25.65 -6.75
CA ALA A 190 55.34 24.47 -6.12
C ALA A 190 55.93 24.70 -4.71
N LEU A 191 55.19 24.23 -3.69
CA LEU A 191 55.64 23.55 -2.45
C LEU A 191 56.65 24.23 -1.51
N LYS A 192 56.26 24.40 -0.23
CA LYS A 192 56.62 23.42 0.84
C LYS A 192 55.88 23.63 2.17
N LYS A 193 55.80 22.52 2.91
CA LYS A 193 55.34 22.36 4.30
C LYS A 193 56.49 21.67 5.04
N ASP A 194 56.82 22.09 6.25
CA ASP A 194 57.70 21.36 7.17
C ASP A 194 57.21 21.52 8.62
N ALA A 195 57.69 20.67 9.53
CA ALA A 195 57.06 20.36 10.82
C ALA A 195 58.05 20.39 12.02
N THR A 196 57.70 19.67 13.11
CA THR A 196 58.53 19.28 14.29
C THR A 196 58.61 20.32 15.47
N PRO A 197 58.89 19.92 16.74
CA PRO A 197 57.86 20.01 17.83
C PRO A 197 58.36 20.32 19.28
N THR A 198 57.47 20.17 20.31
CA THR A 198 57.79 19.76 21.72
C THR A 198 58.43 20.83 22.64
N PRO A 199 58.33 20.83 24.02
CA PRO A 199 57.66 19.90 24.97
C PRO A 199 56.64 20.48 25.99
N SER A 200 55.87 19.53 26.54
CA SER A 200 55.33 19.36 27.91
C SER A 200 55.69 20.33 29.06
N GLY A 201 54.67 20.61 29.89
CA GLY A 201 54.80 21.06 31.28
C GLY A 201 53.44 21.01 32.00
N ALA A 202 53.26 20.08 32.95
CA ALA A 202 52.02 19.89 33.70
C ALA A 202 52.16 20.33 35.16
N SER A 203 51.10 20.92 35.75
CA SER A 203 50.86 20.99 37.19
C SER A 203 49.39 21.32 37.46
N GLU A 204 48.81 20.62 38.44
CA GLU A 204 47.44 20.82 38.93
C GLU A 204 47.35 21.99 39.91
N SER A 205 46.21 22.69 39.97
CA SER A 205 45.72 23.40 41.16
C SER A 205 44.23 23.75 41.04
N ASP A 206 43.58 23.89 42.19
CA ASP A 206 42.13 23.81 42.40
C ASP A 206 41.24 24.94 41.84
N ALA A 207 39.94 24.63 41.86
CA ALA A 207 38.76 25.39 41.45
C ALA A 207 38.53 26.73 42.22
N PRO A 208 37.52 27.57 41.87
CA PRO A 208 36.48 27.38 40.84
C PRO A 208 36.34 28.51 39.81
N ALA A 209 35.97 28.13 38.58
CA ALA A 209 35.53 29.07 37.55
C ALA A 209 34.04 29.41 37.73
N ALA A 210 33.72 30.69 37.91
CA ALA A 210 32.36 31.23 37.84
C ALA A 210 32.25 32.22 36.67
N THR A 211 32.27 31.70 35.44
CA THR A 211 31.84 32.42 34.24
C THR A 211 31.43 31.38 33.20
N GLU A 212 30.13 31.19 32.98
CA GLU A 212 29.65 30.34 31.90
C GLU A 212 29.93 31.04 30.57
N THR A 213 30.96 30.58 29.86
CA THR A 213 31.04 30.78 28.40
C THR A 213 29.81 30.14 27.75
N PRO A 214 29.16 30.78 26.77
CA PRO A 214 28.06 30.16 26.05
C PRO A 214 28.54 28.84 25.44
N ASP A 215 27.83 27.75 25.72
CA ASP A 215 28.14 26.44 25.13
C ASP A 215 28.17 26.56 23.59
N ALA A 216 29.11 25.88 22.94
CA ALA A 216 29.36 25.99 21.51
C ALA A 216 28.12 25.64 20.68
N ALA A 217 27.25 24.76 21.19
CA ALA A 217 25.95 24.46 20.62
C ALA A 217 25.00 25.69 20.60
N THR A 218 24.98 26.46 21.68
CA THR A 218 24.15 27.67 21.83
C THR A 218 24.64 28.77 20.89
N ALA A 219 25.96 28.96 20.77
CA ALA A 219 26.54 29.90 19.82
C ALA A 219 26.24 29.52 18.35
N ALA A 220 26.29 28.23 18.00
CA ALA A 220 25.94 27.74 16.68
C ALA A 220 24.45 27.93 16.35
N LEU A 221 23.54 27.73 17.31
CA LEU A 221 22.11 28.00 17.16
C LEU A 221 21.81 29.49 17.01
N GLN A 222 22.46 30.35 17.79
CA GLN A 222 22.32 31.80 17.68
C GLN A 222 22.81 32.31 16.31
N LYS A 223 23.89 31.72 15.78
CA LYS A 223 24.36 31.99 14.43
C LYS A 223 23.32 31.58 13.38
N LYS A 224 22.81 30.34 13.43
CA LYS A 224 21.71 29.88 12.56
C LYS A 224 20.50 30.81 12.60
N PHE A 225 20.09 31.27 13.79
CA PHE A 225 18.96 32.19 13.97
C PHE A 225 19.20 33.56 13.31
N THR A 226 20.44 34.05 13.34
CA THR A 226 20.82 35.34 12.76
C THR A 226 20.83 35.27 11.23
N GLU A 227 21.44 34.21 10.68
CA GLU A 227 21.57 33.93 9.25
C GLU A 227 20.25 33.46 8.59
N LEU A 228 19.30 32.92 9.35
CA LEU A 228 18.02 32.44 8.83
C LEU A 228 17.20 33.58 8.22
N ASP A 229 16.83 33.38 6.96
CA ASP A 229 15.91 34.19 6.17
C ASP A 229 14.61 33.41 5.95
N CYS A 230 13.53 33.86 6.58
CA CYS A 230 12.20 33.29 6.45
C CYS A 230 11.39 33.89 5.27
N THR A 231 11.93 34.88 4.57
CA THR A 231 11.28 35.40 3.35
C THR A 231 11.45 34.41 2.18
N ASP A 232 12.57 33.68 2.14
CA ASP A 232 12.77 32.58 1.19
C ASP A 232 12.00 31.31 1.61
N LYS A 233 11.26 30.73 0.66
CA LYS A 233 10.39 29.58 0.93
C LYS A 233 11.16 28.25 1.08
N ALA A 234 12.34 28.11 0.47
CA ALA A 234 13.16 26.90 0.63
C ALA A 234 13.90 26.92 1.97
N ALA A 235 14.40 28.09 2.39
CA ALA A 235 15.00 28.30 3.70
C ALA A 235 14.01 28.04 4.85
N ARG A 236 12.74 28.48 4.72
CA ARG A 236 11.66 28.14 5.67
C ARG A 236 11.50 26.63 5.87
N ALA A 237 11.24 25.91 4.78
CA ALA A 237 11.02 24.46 4.83
C ALA A 237 12.25 23.69 5.35
N ALA A 238 13.46 24.20 5.10
CA ALA A 238 14.70 23.59 5.59
C ALA A 238 15.05 23.94 7.05
N ALA A 239 14.46 24.99 7.64
CA ALA A 239 14.86 25.51 8.95
C ALA A 239 14.63 24.51 10.10
N GLY A 240 13.52 23.76 10.03
CA GLY A 240 13.14 22.77 11.04
C GLY A 240 13.30 21.31 10.62
N ASP A 241 13.80 21.02 9.41
CA ASP A 241 13.85 19.66 8.88
C ASP A 241 14.89 18.79 9.62
N GLY A 242 14.50 17.55 9.94
CA GLY A 242 15.35 16.56 10.62
C GLY A 242 15.73 16.87 12.08
N VAL A 243 15.15 17.89 12.72
CA VAL A 243 15.50 18.26 14.10
C VAL A 243 14.78 17.36 15.12
N LYS A 244 15.50 16.94 16.17
CA LYS A 244 14.94 16.07 17.21
C LYS A 244 13.99 16.82 18.15
N PRO A 245 13.03 16.14 18.78
CA PRO A 245 12.18 16.76 19.81
C PRO A 245 12.99 17.35 20.97
N GLU A 246 14.06 16.67 21.39
CA GLU A 246 14.83 17.04 22.59
C GLU A 246 15.81 18.21 22.36
N ASP A 247 16.15 18.49 21.10
CA ASP A 247 17.11 19.53 20.73
C ASP A 247 16.40 20.89 20.56
N PRO A 248 16.96 22.02 21.03
CA PRO A 248 16.50 23.36 20.68
C PRO A 248 16.76 23.66 19.19
N THR A 249 15.88 24.47 18.58
CA THR A 249 15.87 24.68 17.13
C THR A 249 15.62 26.14 16.74
N VAL A 250 15.92 26.47 15.50
CA VAL A 250 15.35 27.65 14.83
C VAL A 250 14.15 27.21 14.00
N ALA A 251 13.18 28.10 13.82
CA ALA A 251 12.02 27.87 12.97
C ALA A 251 11.48 29.20 12.42
N CYS A 252 10.85 29.15 11.26
CA CYS A 252 10.16 30.29 10.67
C CYS A 252 8.66 30.25 10.99
N SER A 253 8.02 31.41 11.04
CA SER A 253 6.57 31.53 10.85
C SER A 253 6.13 30.92 9.51
N SER A 254 4.93 30.33 9.49
CA SER A 254 4.28 29.88 8.25
C SER A 254 4.04 31.02 7.24
N GLU A 255 3.81 32.26 7.71
CA GLU A 255 3.69 33.45 6.85
C GLU A 255 5.04 34.04 6.41
N GLY A 256 6.16 33.69 7.07
CA GLY A 256 7.52 34.14 6.76
C GLY A 256 7.89 35.51 7.32
N ASP A 257 7.01 36.14 8.09
CA ASP A 257 7.15 37.47 8.69
C ASP A 257 8.06 37.48 9.94
N ALA A 258 8.13 36.36 10.66
CA ALA A 258 8.92 36.18 11.88
C ALA A 258 9.79 34.91 11.88
N LYS A 259 10.90 34.97 12.63
CA LYS A 259 11.79 33.83 12.93
C LYS A 259 11.94 33.65 14.43
N TYR A 260 11.98 32.40 14.87
CA TYR A 260 11.95 31.99 16.28
C TYR A 260 13.17 31.14 16.63
N LEU A 261 13.74 31.39 17.80
CA LEU A 261 14.59 30.43 18.50
C LEU A 261 13.71 29.70 19.52
N LEU A 262 13.62 28.39 19.38
CA LEU A 262 12.72 27.52 20.14
C LEU A 262 13.50 26.59 21.05
N GLY A 263 13.00 26.38 22.26
CA GLY A 263 13.50 25.35 23.15
C GLY A 263 13.15 23.92 22.68
N PRO A 264 13.52 22.90 23.47
CA PRO A 264 13.05 21.53 23.31
C PRO A 264 11.52 21.42 23.27
N ALA A 265 11.00 20.35 22.66
CA ALA A 265 9.58 20.04 22.63
C ALA A 265 9.09 19.55 24.00
N GLU A 266 8.24 20.35 24.65
CA GLU A 266 7.67 20.05 25.99
C GLU A 266 6.36 19.24 25.87
N VAL A 267 5.60 19.45 24.79
CA VAL A 267 4.41 18.66 24.44
C VAL A 267 4.50 18.21 22.98
N SER A 268 4.12 16.96 22.72
CA SER A 268 4.14 16.33 21.38
C SER A 268 2.72 16.20 20.84
N GLY A 269 2.54 16.15 19.52
CA GLY A 269 1.28 15.76 18.88
C GLY A 269 0.73 14.41 19.36
N THR A 270 1.60 13.50 19.84
CA THR A 270 1.19 12.23 20.47
C THR A 270 0.52 12.39 21.83
N ASP A 271 0.53 13.58 22.42
CA ASP A 271 -0.14 13.89 23.68
C ASP A 271 -1.54 14.54 23.45
N VAL A 272 -1.92 14.80 22.20
CA VAL A 272 -3.25 15.29 21.74
C VAL A 272 -4.22 14.11 21.61
N ASP A 273 -5.47 14.31 22.00
CA ASP A 273 -6.54 13.31 21.91
C ASP A 273 -7.50 13.58 20.74
N ASP A 274 -7.88 14.84 20.53
CA ASP A 274 -8.73 15.28 19.41
C ASP A 274 -8.45 16.73 19.01
N ALA A 275 -8.84 17.09 17.78
CA ALA A 275 -8.75 18.46 17.25
C ALA A 275 -9.95 18.75 16.34
N LYS A 276 -10.58 19.93 16.51
CA LYS A 276 -11.77 20.34 15.78
C LYS A 276 -11.64 21.77 15.24
N ALA A 277 -12.03 21.96 13.99
CA ALA A 277 -12.24 23.30 13.44
C ALA A 277 -13.50 23.91 14.04
N GLN A 278 -13.39 25.14 14.55
CA GLN A 278 -14.50 25.87 15.15
C GLN A 278 -14.53 27.30 14.58
N PHE A 279 -15.73 27.80 14.27
CA PHE A 279 -15.93 29.19 13.92
C PHE A 279 -16.25 29.99 15.18
N ASP A 280 -15.38 30.93 15.54
CA ASP A 280 -15.61 31.85 16.65
C ASP A 280 -16.49 33.01 16.18
N GLN A 281 -17.75 33.01 16.62
CA GLN A 281 -18.73 34.04 16.26
C GLN A 281 -18.41 35.44 16.86
N GLN A 282 -17.60 35.53 17.92
CA GLN A 282 -17.22 36.80 18.54
C GLN A 282 -16.04 37.45 17.81
N ARG A 283 -15.04 36.64 17.42
CA ARG A 283 -13.86 37.09 16.68
C ARG A 283 -14.07 37.11 15.16
N GLY A 284 -15.07 36.38 14.65
CA GLY A 284 -15.36 36.27 13.21
C GLY A 284 -14.33 35.44 12.42
N ILE A 285 -13.58 34.57 13.09
CA ILE A 285 -12.46 33.80 12.53
C ILE A 285 -12.66 32.31 12.75
N TRP A 286 -12.01 31.50 11.90
CA TRP A 286 -11.84 30.08 12.14
C TRP A 286 -10.62 29.83 13.04
N LEU A 287 -10.76 28.89 13.97
CA LEU A 287 -9.70 28.41 14.83
C LEU A 287 -9.72 26.88 14.89
N VAL A 288 -8.60 26.27 15.28
CA VAL A 288 -8.54 24.84 15.59
C VAL A 288 -8.43 24.69 17.09
N SER A 289 -9.47 24.15 17.72
CA SER A 289 -9.49 23.78 19.13
C SER A 289 -8.94 22.37 19.29
N MET A 290 -8.05 22.17 20.25
CA MET A 290 -7.36 20.90 20.52
C MET A 290 -7.61 20.46 21.95
N GLU A 291 -7.88 19.18 22.14
CA GLU A 291 -8.03 18.54 23.46
C GLU A 291 -6.83 17.60 23.70
N PHE A 292 -6.25 17.67 24.90
CA PHE A 292 -5.10 16.84 25.27
C PHE A 292 -5.52 15.62 26.10
N THR A 293 -4.81 14.52 25.90
CA THR A 293 -4.88 13.32 26.74
C THR A 293 -4.60 13.63 28.22
N ASP A 294 -4.99 12.74 29.14
CA ASP A 294 -4.67 12.82 30.59
C ASP A 294 -3.19 13.02 30.93
N LYS A 295 -2.29 12.61 30.02
CA LYS A 295 -0.85 12.81 30.13
C LYS A 295 -0.42 14.15 29.53
N GLY A 296 -0.97 14.50 28.37
CA GLY A 296 -0.73 15.76 27.68
C GLY A 296 -1.18 16.97 28.49
N SER A 297 -2.39 16.93 29.04
CA SER A 297 -2.96 18.01 29.86
C SER A 297 -2.08 18.34 31.07
N LYS A 298 -1.47 17.34 31.73
CA LYS A 298 -0.52 17.54 32.83
C LYS A 298 0.80 18.17 32.40
N LYS A 299 1.37 17.75 31.26
CA LYS A 299 2.55 18.41 30.67
C LYS A 299 2.23 19.87 30.31
N PHE A 300 1.14 20.07 29.59
CA PHE A 300 0.66 21.38 29.12
C PHE A 300 0.40 22.34 30.29
N GLN A 301 -0.24 21.87 31.36
CA GLN A 301 -0.43 22.64 32.60
C GLN A 301 0.90 22.97 33.29
N THR A 302 1.85 22.03 33.30
CA THR A 302 3.17 22.24 33.91
C THR A 302 3.98 23.31 33.18
N ILE A 303 4.03 23.26 31.84
CA ILE A 303 4.78 24.23 31.03
C ILE A 303 4.07 25.58 30.96
N THR A 304 2.74 25.64 30.83
CA THR A 304 2.00 26.93 30.84
C THR A 304 2.16 27.65 32.17
N LYS A 305 2.14 26.94 33.31
CA LYS A 305 2.48 27.51 34.62
C LYS A 305 3.89 28.12 34.68
N LYS A 306 4.87 27.51 34.00
CA LYS A 306 6.25 28.02 33.92
C LYS A 306 6.38 29.20 32.96
N LEU A 307 5.58 29.25 31.90
CA LEU A 307 5.60 30.34 30.90
C LEU A 307 4.82 31.58 31.39
N SER A 308 3.71 31.40 32.11
CA SER A 308 2.89 32.49 32.64
C SER A 308 3.59 33.40 33.65
N THR A 309 4.73 32.98 34.20
CA THR A 309 5.57 33.80 35.11
C THR A 309 6.73 34.51 34.41
N GLN A 310 6.89 34.33 33.09
CA GLN A 310 7.97 34.93 32.31
C GLN A 310 7.52 36.22 31.61
N GLN A 311 8.49 36.99 31.11
CA GLN A 311 8.22 38.18 30.28
C GLN A 311 8.33 37.83 28.79
N SER A 312 7.61 38.57 27.94
CA SER A 312 7.68 38.43 26.49
C SER A 312 9.10 38.71 25.96
N PRO A 313 9.63 37.92 25.01
CA PRO A 313 8.96 36.86 24.26
C PRO A 313 8.95 35.48 24.94
N ALA A 314 9.64 35.30 26.07
CA ALA A 314 9.81 34.00 26.72
C ALA A 314 8.52 33.41 27.33
N ASN A 315 7.45 34.19 27.46
CA ASN A 315 6.12 33.70 27.82
C ASN A 315 5.30 33.15 26.64
N GLN A 316 5.84 33.13 25.41
CA GLN A 316 5.16 32.55 24.24
C GLN A 316 5.38 31.04 24.15
N PHE A 317 4.35 30.31 23.71
CA PHE A 317 4.43 28.88 23.43
C PHE A 317 4.19 28.63 21.94
N ALA A 318 5.26 28.34 21.20
CA ALA A 318 5.19 28.12 19.76
C ALA A 318 4.60 26.74 19.46
N ILE A 319 3.64 26.73 18.54
CA ILE A 319 3.00 25.54 17.99
C ILE A 319 3.61 25.33 16.61
N SER A 320 4.56 24.39 16.53
CA SER A 320 5.28 24.06 15.29
C SER A 320 4.72 22.79 14.65
N LEU A 321 4.50 22.83 13.34
CA LEU A 321 4.05 21.70 12.52
C LEU A 321 5.07 21.46 11.41
N ASP A 322 5.63 20.24 11.35
CA ASP A 322 6.64 19.82 10.35
C ASP A 322 7.86 20.78 10.24
N GLY A 323 8.16 21.53 11.31
CA GLY A 323 9.30 22.45 11.39
C GLY A 323 8.97 23.93 11.25
N GLU A 324 7.77 24.29 10.79
CA GLU A 324 7.30 25.69 10.71
C GLU A 324 6.38 26.06 11.89
N VAL A 325 6.47 27.30 12.38
CA VAL A 325 5.61 27.83 13.45
C VAL A 325 4.29 28.31 12.84
N VAL A 326 3.20 27.60 13.18
CA VAL A 326 1.84 27.96 12.76
C VAL A 326 1.30 29.10 13.61
N SER A 327 1.55 29.07 14.92
CA SER A 327 1.18 30.15 15.85
C SER A 327 2.08 30.15 17.09
N ALA A 328 2.28 31.31 17.72
CA ALA A 328 3.03 31.45 18.97
C ALA A 328 2.30 32.32 19.99
N PRO A 329 1.14 31.86 20.53
CA PRO A 329 0.37 32.62 21.53
C PRO A 329 1.18 32.88 22.81
N GLN A 330 0.92 34.04 23.43
CA GLN A 330 1.41 34.37 24.78
C GLN A 330 0.61 33.61 25.83
N VAL A 331 1.30 32.98 26.78
CA VAL A 331 0.72 32.33 27.94
C VAL A 331 0.70 33.33 29.10
N ASN A 332 -0.49 33.77 29.51
CA ASN A 332 -0.67 34.72 30.62
C ASN A 332 -1.22 34.06 31.89
N GLU A 333 -1.76 32.84 31.79
CA GLU A 333 -2.28 32.07 32.91
C GLU A 333 -1.99 30.57 32.73
N THR A 334 -2.20 29.78 33.78
CA THR A 334 -2.03 28.32 33.72
C THR A 334 -3.26 27.69 33.08
N LEU A 335 -3.09 27.13 31.88
CA LEU A 335 -4.17 26.49 31.12
C LEU A 335 -4.25 24.99 31.46
N SER A 336 -5.46 24.41 31.38
CA SER A 336 -5.68 22.98 31.64
C SER A 336 -6.59 22.36 30.59
N GLY A 337 -6.09 21.35 29.87
CA GLY A 337 -6.88 20.43 29.06
C GLY A 337 -6.97 20.74 27.56
N SER A 338 -6.98 22.02 27.17
CA SER A 338 -7.13 22.42 25.76
C SER A 338 -6.18 23.54 25.31
N ALA A 339 -6.03 23.67 23.99
CA ALA A 339 -5.33 24.76 23.32
C ALA A 339 -6.08 25.21 22.06
N GLU A 340 -6.00 26.49 21.71
CA GLU A 340 -6.52 27.03 20.44
C GLU A 340 -5.36 27.43 19.53
N ILE A 341 -5.36 26.95 18.28
CA ILE A 341 -4.54 27.50 17.20
C ILE A 341 -5.39 28.53 16.47
N SER A 342 -4.92 29.78 16.43
CA SER A 342 -5.56 30.89 15.71
C SER A 342 -4.59 31.49 14.70
N GLY A 343 -5.12 31.97 13.57
CA GLY A 343 -4.36 32.48 12.44
C GLY A 343 -5.28 32.93 11.31
N SER A 344 -4.71 33.12 10.11
CA SER A 344 -5.39 33.54 8.88
C SER A 344 -6.22 32.42 8.22
N PHE A 345 -6.88 31.57 9.02
CA PHE A 345 -7.55 30.36 8.54
C PHE A 345 -8.89 30.63 7.84
N THR A 346 -9.07 29.95 6.70
CA THR A 346 -10.38 29.67 6.11
C THR A 346 -11.02 28.45 6.79
N GLN A 347 -12.33 28.23 6.56
CA GLN A 347 -13.03 27.01 7.00
C GLN A 347 -12.27 25.76 6.57
N GLN A 348 -11.96 25.64 5.28
CA GLN A 348 -11.37 24.44 4.71
C GLN A 348 -9.95 24.21 5.26
N SER A 349 -9.11 25.24 5.35
CA SER A 349 -7.78 25.10 5.97
C SER A 349 -7.82 24.76 7.46
N ALA A 350 -8.85 25.20 8.19
CA ALA A 350 -9.03 24.83 9.60
C ALA A 350 -9.51 23.38 9.76
N GLU A 351 -10.45 22.94 8.92
CA GLU A 351 -10.91 21.54 8.85
C GLU A 351 -9.77 20.60 8.44
N ASP A 352 -8.98 21.00 7.43
CA ASP A 352 -7.80 20.28 6.96
C ASP A 352 -6.76 20.13 8.09
N LEU A 353 -6.43 21.21 8.80
CA LEU A 353 -5.50 21.16 9.93
C LEU A 353 -6.07 20.35 11.10
N ALA A 354 -7.35 20.49 11.43
CA ALA A 354 -8.00 19.72 12.50
C ALA A 354 -7.95 18.21 12.23
N ASN A 355 -8.28 17.78 11.00
CA ASN A 355 -8.18 16.39 10.56
C ASN A 355 -6.75 15.85 10.72
N VAL A 356 -5.76 16.61 10.27
CA VAL A 356 -4.33 16.26 10.41
C VAL A 356 -3.95 16.01 11.87
N LEU A 357 -4.38 16.89 12.78
CA LEU A 357 -3.99 16.87 14.19
C LEU A 357 -4.76 15.82 15.00
N SER A 358 -6.05 15.58 14.72
CA SER A 358 -6.88 14.58 15.40
C SER A 358 -6.40 13.14 15.14
N TYR A 359 -5.95 12.82 13.91
CA TYR A 359 -5.50 11.47 13.59
C TYR A 359 -4.02 11.18 13.95
N GLY A 360 -3.25 12.20 14.31
CA GLY A 360 -1.87 12.10 14.78
C GLY A 360 -0.80 12.13 13.68
N ALA A 361 0.45 12.31 14.09
CA ALA A 361 1.62 12.36 13.22
C ALA A 361 1.99 10.97 12.66
N LEU A 362 2.48 10.92 11.42
CA LEU A 362 2.97 9.67 10.83
C LEU A 362 4.27 9.20 11.52
N PRO A 363 4.42 7.90 11.83
CA PRO A 363 5.62 7.36 12.49
C PRO A 363 6.87 7.35 11.59
N LEU A 364 6.68 7.60 10.29
CA LEU A 364 7.69 7.66 9.25
C LEU A 364 7.39 8.86 8.36
N SER A 365 8.43 9.49 7.82
CA SER A 365 8.25 10.45 6.73
C SER A 365 8.13 9.73 5.40
N PHE A 366 7.31 10.29 4.50
CA PHE A 366 7.07 9.72 3.18
C PHE A 366 7.49 10.72 2.09
N SER A 367 7.76 10.19 0.90
CA SER A 367 7.79 10.93 -0.36
C SER A 367 6.85 10.26 -1.33
N GLU A 368 6.18 11.05 -2.16
CA GLU A 368 5.41 10.54 -3.28
C GLU A 368 6.37 9.98 -4.34
N ASP A 369 6.15 8.73 -4.74
CA ASP A 369 6.97 8.02 -5.73
C ASP A 369 6.28 8.05 -7.11
N THR A 370 4.95 7.95 -7.15
CA THR A 370 4.14 8.03 -8.37
C THR A 370 2.70 8.41 -8.04
N VAL A 371 2.07 9.24 -8.86
CA VAL A 371 0.61 9.48 -8.85
C VAL A 371 0.03 9.16 -10.21
N THR A 372 -1.04 8.38 -10.24
CA THR A 372 -1.82 8.08 -11.45
C THR A 372 -3.28 8.41 -11.22
N THR A 373 -3.89 9.16 -12.15
CA THR A 373 -5.33 9.44 -12.12
C THR A 373 -5.97 8.83 -13.36
N VAL A 374 -7.01 8.02 -13.16
CA VAL A 374 -7.72 7.29 -14.21
C VAL A 374 -9.17 7.75 -14.22
N THR A 375 -9.69 8.10 -15.40
CA THR A 375 -11.10 8.48 -15.56
C THR A 375 -11.99 7.25 -15.58
N ALA A 376 -13.18 7.35 -14.98
CA ALA A 376 -14.12 6.23 -14.90
C ALA A 376 -14.60 5.73 -16.28
N ALA A 377 -14.68 6.62 -17.27
CA ALA A 377 -15.06 6.26 -18.64
C ALA A 377 -14.03 5.29 -19.27
N LEU A 378 -12.74 5.64 -19.17
CA LEU A 378 -11.66 4.81 -19.72
C LEU A 378 -11.58 3.44 -19.04
N GLY A 379 -11.81 3.39 -17.72
CA GLY A 379 -11.85 2.14 -16.96
C GLY A 379 -13.02 1.23 -17.33
N GLY A 380 -14.20 1.81 -17.52
CA GLY A 380 -15.41 1.09 -17.96
C GLY A 380 -15.26 0.48 -19.36
N GLU A 381 -14.79 1.28 -20.33
CA GLU A 381 -14.55 0.81 -21.70
C GLU A 381 -13.52 -0.33 -21.75
N GLN A 382 -12.43 -0.24 -20.98
CA GLN A 382 -11.43 -1.31 -20.92
C GLN A 382 -11.96 -2.58 -20.23
N LEU A 383 -12.81 -2.45 -19.20
CA LEU A 383 -13.47 -3.60 -18.58
C LEU A 383 -14.41 -4.30 -19.56
N GLU A 384 -15.23 -3.55 -20.29
CA GLU A 384 -16.16 -4.09 -21.28
C GLU A 384 -15.40 -4.81 -22.41
N ALA A 385 -14.37 -4.16 -22.97
CA ALA A 385 -13.50 -4.79 -23.98
C ALA A 385 -12.81 -6.07 -23.47
N GLY A 386 -12.34 -6.07 -22.22
CA GLY A 386 -11.76 -7.24 -21.56
C GLY A 386 -12.76 -8.38 -21.38
N LEU A 387 -13.98 -8.08 -20.93
CA LEU A 387 -15.05 -9.06 -20.77
C LEU A 387 -15.53 -9.64 -22.12
N ILE A 388 -15.61 -8.81 -23.17
CA ILE A 388 -15.91 -9.26 -24.54
C ILE A 388 -14.82 -10.21 -25.05
N ALA A 389 -13.54 -9.84 -24.88
CA ALA A 389 -12.42 -10.70 -25.27
C ALA A 389 -12.42 -12.03 -24.48
N GLY A 390 -12.69 -12.00 -23.18
CA GLY A 390 -12.85 -13.18 -22.34
C GLY A 390 -14.02 -14.07 -22.76
N ALA A 391 -15.16 -13.48 -23.12
CA ALA A 391 -16.33 -14.21 -23.60
C ALA A 391 -16.08 -14.88 -24.96
N ILE A 392 -15.39 -14.20 -25.89
CA ILE A 392 -14.96 -14.77 -27.17
C ILE A 392 -13.98 -15.93 -26.93
N GLY A 393 -12.99 -15.76 -26.05
CA GLY A 393 -12.04 -16.81 -25.69
C GLY A 393 -12.74 -18.05 -25.10
N LEU A 394 -13.65 -17.85 -24.15
CA LEU A 394 -14.45 -18.94 -23.57
C LEU A 394 -15.34 -19.62 -24.61
N ALA A 395 -15.97 -18.87 -25.52
CA ALA A 395 -16.76 -19.43 -26.61
C ALA A 395 -15.91 -20.31 -27.55
N LEU A 396 -14.70 -19.88 -27.91
CA LEU A 396 -13.76 -20.67 -28.73
C LEU A 396 -13.32 -21.96 -28.02
N VAL A 397 -13.02 -21.90 -26.72
CA VAL A 397 -12.72 -23.08 -25.89
C VAL A 397 -13.91 -24.04 -25.86
N VAL A 398 -15.13 -23.54 -25.63
CA VAL A 398 -16.36 -24.35 -25.64
C VAL A 398 -16.60 -25.01 -27.00
N ILE A 399 -16.44 -24.27 -28.10
CA ILE A 399 -16.58 -24.80 -29.46
C ILE A 399 -15.56 -25.91 -29.73
N TYR A 400 -14.28 -25.70 -29.37
CA TYR A 400 -13.23 -26.71 -29.50
C TYR A 400 -13.55 -27.98 -28.69
N LEU A 401 -13.94 -27.81 -27.42
CA LEU A 401 -14.33 -28.94 -26.56
C LEU A 401 -15.52 -29.72 -27.16
N VAL A 402 -16.59 -29.05 -27.59
CA VAL A 402 -17.76 -29.71 -28.19
C VAL A 402 -17.40 -30.42 -29.49
N ALA A 403 -16.59 -29.81 -30.35
CA ALA A 403 -16.18 -30.41 -31.63
C ALA A 403 -15.31 -31.67 -31.43
N TYR A 404 -14.31 -31.59 -30.55
CA TYR A 404 -13.30 -32.65 -30.37
C TYR A 404 -13.70 -33.72 -29.34
N TYR A 405 -14.31 -33.31 -28.22
CA TYR A 405 -14.70 -34.20 -27.10
C TYR A 405 -16.19 -34.58 -27.07
N ARG A 406 -17.08 -33.85 -27.77
CA ARG A 406 -18.52 -34.14 -27.88
C ARG A 406 -19.20 -34.30 -26.51
N GLY A 407 -19.79 -35.45 -26.20
CA GLY A 407 -20.45 -35.70 -24.91
C GLY A 407 -19.56 -35.51 -23.68
N LEU A 408 -18.23 -35.71 -23.80
CA LEU A 408 -17.28 -35.38 -22.73
C LEU A 408 -17.18 -33.87 -22.46
N ALA A 409 -17.44 -33.02 -23.46
CA ALA A 409 -17.42 -31.57 -23.32
C ALA A 409 -18.42 -31.08 -22.27
N LEU A 410 -19.56 -31.76 -22.10
CA LEU A 410 -20.53 -31.45 -21.05
C LEU A 410 -19.90 -31.53 -19.64
N ILE A 411 -18.98 -32.47 -19.42
CA ILE A 411 -18.26 -32.60 -18.14
C ILE A 411 -17.30 -31.41 -17.95
N ALA A 412 -16.57 -31.04 -19.00
CA ALA A 412 -15.68 -29.88 -18.95
C ALA A 412 -16.46 -28.57 -18.76
N LEU A 413 -17.59 -28.37 -19.44
CA LEU A 413 -18.45 -27.20 -19.26
C LEU A 413 -18.99 -27.11 -17.82
N LEU A 414 -19.50 -28.21 -17.25
CA LEU A 414 -19.94 -28.22 -15.85
C LEU A 414 -18.79 -27.90 -14.88
N SER A 415 -17.58 -28.37 -15.17
CA SER A 415 -16.40 -28.09 -14.35
C SER A 415 -15.94 -26.63 -14.47
N LEU A 416 -16.00 -26.06 -15.69
CA LEU A 416 -15.69 -24.66 -15.96
C LEU A 416 -16.70 -23.71 -15.29
N VAL A 417 -17.99 -24.06 -15.31
CA VAL A 417 -19.05 -23.31 -14.59
C VAL A 417 -18.86 -23.40 -13.07
N ALA A 418 -18.55 -24.58 -12.53
CA ALA A 418 -18.24 -24.72 -11.10
C ALA A 418 -17.00 -23.91 -10.69
N SER A 419 -15.96 -23.91 -11.53
CA SER A 419 -14.76 -23.09 -11.37
C SER A 419 -15.11 -21.60 -11.38
N GLY A 420 -15.86 -21.12 -12.37
CA GLY A 420 -16.28 -19.73 -12.48
C GLY A 420 -17.13 -19.24 -11.30
N ILE A 421 -18.07 -20.05 -10.80
CA ILE A 421 -18.88 -19.73 -9.61
C ILE A 421 -17.98 -19.60 -8.37
N LEU A 422 -17.06 -20.54 -8.16
CA LEU A 422 -16.11 -20.48 -7.05
C LEU A 422 -15.16 -19.28 -7.18
N THR A 423 -14.62 -19.00 -8.37
CA THR A 423 -13.77 -17.82 -8.60
C THR A 423 -14.52 -16.52 -8.32
N TYR A 424 -15.75 -16.37 -8.85
CA TYR A 424 -16.55 -15.17 -8.65
C TYR A 424 -16.89 -14.93 -7.17
N THR A 425 -17.38 -15.97 -6.48
CA THR A 425 -17.75 -15.87 -5.06
C THR A 425 -16.56 -15.61 -4.15
N ILE A 426 -15.40 -16.23 -4.42
CA ILE A 426 -14.18 -15.94 -3.67
C ILE A 426 -13.71 -14.51 -3.94
N MET A 427 -13.70 -14.03 -5.19
CA MET A 427 -13.34 -12.63 -5.48
C MET A 427 -14.29 -11.61 -4.85
N ALA A 428 -15.59 -11.89 -4.80
CA ALA A 428 -16.57 -11.05 -4.12
C ALA A 428 -16.34 -11.00 -2.59
N LEU A 429 -15.96 -12.12 -1.98
CA LEU A 429 -15.69 -12.21 -0.54
C LEU A 429 -14.30 -11.70 -0.12
N LEU A 430 -13.30 -11.73 -1.00
CA LEU A 430 -11.95 -11.22 -0.72
C LEU A 430 -11.89 -9.68 -0.66
N GLY A 431 -12.78 -8.99 -1.39
CA GLY A 431 -12.90 -7.53 -1.35
C GLY A 431 -13.06 -6.96 0.08
N PRO A 432 -14.07 -7.37 0.86
CA PRO A 432 -14.21 -6.94 2.25
C PRO A 432 -13.23 -7.62 3.23
N ALA A 433 -12.75 -8.84 2.94
CA ALA A 433 -11.95 -9.60 3.89
C ALA A 433 -10.47 -9.19 3.95
N ILE A 434 -9.87 -8.84 2.81
CA ILE A 434 -8.45 -8.47 2.68
C ILE A 434 -8.23 -7.18 1.88
N GLY A 435 -9.29 -6.42 1.60
CA GLY A 435 -9.23 -5.20 0.79
C GLY A 435 -9.06 -5.43 -0.71
N PHE A 436 -9.08 -6.67 -1.20
CA PHE A 436 -8.70 -6.97 -2.59
C PHE A 436 -9.63 -6.30 -3.62
N ALA A 437 -9.08 -5.37 -4.41
CA ALA A 437 -9.78 -4.72 -5.49
C ALA A 437 -9.42 -5.33 -6.86
N LEU A 438 -10.44 -5.78 -7.60
CA LEU A 438 -10.31 -6.35 -8.94
C LEU A 438 -9.94 -5.25 -9.94
N ASN A 439 -8.68 -5.19 -10.37
CA ASN A 439 -8.18 -4.25 -11.37
C ASN A 439 -8.11 -4.88 -12.79
N LEU A 440 -7.78 -4.09 -13.82
CA LEU A 440 -7.73 -4.60 -15.20
C LEU A 440 -6.76 -5.79 -15.37
N PRO A 441 -5.52 -5.77 -14.84
CA PRO A 441 -4.65 -6.94 -14.91
C PRO A 441 -5.20 -8.16 -14.15
N ALA A 442 -5.90 -7.99 -13.04
CA ALA A 442 -6.58 -9.09 -12.34
C ALA A 442 -7.65 -9.75 -13.24
N VAL A 443 -8.44 -8.96 -13.97
CA VAL A 443 -9.40 -9.47 -14.98
C VAL A 443 -8.67 -10.27 -16.07
N CYS A 444 -7.55 -9.76 -16.59
CA CYS A 444 -6.71 -10.51 -17.55
C CYS A 444 -6.19 -11.82 -16.96
N GLY A 445 -5.80 -11.85 -15.68
CA GLY A 445 -5.38 -13.06 -14.97
C GLY A 445 -6.50 -14.10 -14.88
N ALA A 446 -7.73 -13.67 -14.60
CA ALA A 446 -8.90 -14.55 -14.61
C ALA A 446 -9.20 -15.11 -16.00
N ILE A 447 -9.07 -14.29 -17.07
CA ILE A 447 -9.26 -14.74 -18.45
C ILE A 447 -8.20 -15.78 -18.85
N VAL A 448 -6.93 -15.56 -18.52
CA VAL A 448 -5.85 -16.54 -18.77
C VAL A 448 -6.11 -17.86 -18.04
N ALA A 449 -6.63 -17.80 -16.81
CA ALA A 449 -6.95 -18.99 -16.03
C ALA A 449 -8.07 -19.87 -16.63
N ILE A 450 -8.99 -19.31 -17.42
CA ILE A 450 -9.97 -20.10 -18.20
C ILE A 450 -9.26 -21.04 -19.18
N GLY A 451 -8.14 -20.61 -19.76
CA GLY A 451 -7.30 -21.46 -20.61
C GLY A 451 -6.57 -22.55 -19.83
N ILE A 452 -6.00 -22.20 -18.67
CA ILE A 452 -5.25 -23.15 -17.82
C ILE A 452 -6.17 -24.25 -17.27
N THR A 453 -7.33 -23.87 -16.70
CA THR A 453 -8.34 -24.82 -16.20
C THR A 453 -8.83 -25.80 -17.27
N ALA A 454 -8.90 -25.37 -18.53
CA ALA A 454 -9.27 -26.24 -19.64
C ALA A 454 -8.21 -27.32 -19.96
N ASP A 455 -6.91 -27.03 -19.78
CA ASP A 455 -5.82 -27.99 -20.00
C ASP A 455 -5.93 -29.19 -19.04
N SER A 456 -6.22 -28.94 -17.76
CA SER A 456 -6.42 -29.99 -16.76
C SER A 456 -7.51 -30.99 -17.14
N PHE A 457 -8.60 -30.53 -17.75
CA PHE A 457 -9.67 -31.40 -18.24
C PHE A 457 -9.23 -32.19 -19.50
N ILE A 458 -8.51 -31.54 -20.43
CA ILE A 458 -7.95 -32.13 -21.64
C ILE A 458 -6.98 -33.28 -21.30
N VAL A 459 -6.03 -33.04 -20.41
CA VAL A 459 -5.04 -34.03 -19.94
C VAL A 459 -5.74 -35.25 -19.31
N TYR A 460 -6.79 -35.03 -18.52
CA TYR A 460 -7.56 -36.13 -17.93
C TYR A 460 -8.33 -36.93 -19.00
N PHE A 461 -8.96 -36.26 -19.96
CA PHE A 461 -9.76 -36.90 -21.00
C PHE A 461 -8.90 -37.69 -22.00
N GLU A 462 -7.76 -37.16 -22.48
CA GLU A 462 -6.86 -37.94 -23.33
C GLU A 462 -6.32 -39.17 -22.60
N ARG A 463 -5.95 -39.05 -21.31
CA ARG A 463 -5.50 -40.20 -20.53
C ARG A 463 -6.59 -41.27 -20.38
N ILE A 464 -7.88 -40.89 -20.32
CA ILE A 464 -9.01 -41.84 -20.34
C ILE A 464 -9.19 -42.46 -21.73
N ARG A 465 -9.08 -41.68 -22.80
CA ARG A 465 -9.19 -42.16 -24.18
C ARG A 465 -8.10 -43.19 -24.48
N ASP A 466 -6.86 -42.97 -24.04
CA ASP A 466 -5.76 -43.93 -24.17
C ASP A 466 -6.06 -45.29 -23.52
N GLU A 467 -6.60 -45.31 -22.30
CA GLU A 467 -6.97 -46.57 -21.64
C GLU A 467 -8.04 -47.34 -22.45
N ILE A 468 -8.91 -46.64 -23.18
CA ILE A 468 -9.95 -47.22 -24.05
C ILE A 468 -9.37 -47.65 -25.40
N ARG A 469 -8.39 -46.92 -25.96
CA ARG A 469 -7.56 -47.35 -27.11
C ARG A 469 -6.84 -48.66 -26.82
N GLU A 470 -6.40 -48.86 -25.58
CA GLU A 470 -5.84 -50.12 -25.06
C GLU A 470 -6.89 -51.23 -24.78
N GLY A 471 -8.15 -51.02 -25.19
CA GLY A 471 -9.22 -52.04 -25.14
C GLY A 471 -9.95 -52.15 -23.79
N ARG A 472 -9.77 -51.20 -22.86
CA ARG A 472 -10.43 -51.22 -21.55
C ARG A 472 -11.83 -50.62 -21.61
N THR A 473 -12.74 -51.13 -20.80
CA THR A 473 -14.06 -50.53 -20.61
C THR A 473 -13.97 -49.23 -19.81
N LEU A 474 -14.98 -48.36 -19.90
CA LEU A 474 -14.91 -46.99 -19.38
C LEU A 474 -14.66 -46.92 -17.86
N ARG A 475 -15.35 -47.72 -17.03
CA ARG A 475 -15.20 -47.61 -15.56
C ARG A 475 -13.76 -47.96 -15.10
N PRO A 476 -13.14 -49.07 -15.54
CA PRO A 476 -11.74 -49.36 -15.22
C PRO A 476 -10.72 -48.47 -15.94
N ALA A 477 -11.11 -47.80 -17.03
CA ALA A 477 -10.28 -46.77 -17.68
C ALA A 477 -10.19 -45.50 -16.81
N VAL A 478 -11.32 -44.99 -16.32
CA VAL A 478 -11.39 -43.81 -15.43
C VAL A 478 -10.53 -44.00 -14.16
N GLU A 479 -10.57 -45.17 -13.53
CA GLU A 479 -9.78 -45.46 -12.33
C GLU A 479 -8.27 -45.62 -12.62
N ARG A 480 -7.88 -46.15 -13.79
CA ARG A 480 -6.45 -46.31 -14.17
C ARG A 480 -5.82 -45.06 -14.78
N ALA A 481 -6.61 -44.22 -15.44
CA ALA A 481 -6.14 -42.95 -15.98
C ALA A 481 -5.75 -41.98 -14.85
N TRP A 482 -6.55 -41.96 -13.78
CA TRP A 482 -6.44 -40.97 -12.70
C TRP A 482 -5.04 -40.84 -12.05
N PRO A 483 -4.34 -41.92 -11.64
CA PRO A 483 -3.02 -41.77 -11.00
C PRO A 483 -1.95 -41.12 -11.86
N ARG A 484 -2.06 -41.22 -13.19
CA ARG A 484 -1.16 -40.54 -14.14
C ARG A 484 -1.64 -39.13 -14.45
N ALA A 485 -2.92 -38.95 -14.81
CA ALA A 485 -3.50 -37.64 -15.11
C ALA A 485 -3.28 -36.66 -13.96
N ARG A 486 -3.61 -37.06 -12.72
CA ARG A 486 -3.41 -36.20 -11.53
C ARG A 486 -1.95 -35.77 -11.31
N ARG A 487 -0.97 -36.57 -11.76
CA ARG A 487 0.45 -36.22 -11.62
C ARG A 487 0.85 -35.18 -12.66
N THR A 488 0.37 -35.30 -13.89
CA THR A 488 0.60 -34.30 -14.94
C THR A 488 -0.08 -32.98 -14.58
N ILE A 489 -1.35 -33.02 -14.17
CA ILE A 489 -2.14 -31.85 -13.77
C ILE A 489 -1.45 -31.09 -12.62
N LEU A 490 -1.19 -31.77 -11.49
CA LEU A 490 -0.50 -31.15 -10.35
C LEU A 490 0.89 -30.59 -10.68
N VAL A 491 1.59 -31.11 -11.70
CA VAL A 491 2.88 -30.56 -12.13
C VAL A 491 2.69 -29.33 -13.02
N SER A 492 1.70 -29.33 -13.93
CA SER A 492 1.35 -28.17 -14.76
C SER A 492 0.90 -27.00 -13.88
N ASP A 493 -0.07 -27.25 -13.01
CA ASP A 493 -0.64 -26.23 -12.11
C ASP A 493 0.39 -25.69 -11.13
N PHE A 494 1.31 -26.54 -10.63
CA PHE A 494 2.39 -26.09 -9.74
C PHE A 494 3.38 -25.18 -10.46
N VAL A 495 3.69 -25.42 -11.74
CA VAL A 495 4.53 -24.51 -12.53
C VAL A 495 3.83 -23.16 -12.75
N SER A 496 2.53 -23.18 -13.09
CA SER A 496 1.73 -21.95 -13.24
C SER A 496 1.59 -21.18 -11.93
N PHE A 497 1.35 -21.87 -10.81
CA PHE A 497 1.28 -21.28 -9.48
C PHE A 497 2.64 -20.72 -9.02
N LEU A 498 3.75 -21.42 -9.31
CA LEU A 498 5.09 -20.92 -9.01
C LEU A 498 5.41 -19.65 -9.80
N ALA A 499 5.03 -19.60 -11.09
CA ALA A 499 5.16 -18.40 -11.90
C ALA A 499 4.32 -17.23 -11.32
N ALA A 500 3.08 -17.51 -10.90
CA ALA A 500 2.25 -16.54 -10.19
C ALA A 500 2.90 -16.03 -8.89
N ALA A 501 3.43 -16.93 -8.06
CA ALA A 501 4.08 -16.56 -6.80
C ALA A 501 5.33 -15.71 -7.01
N VAL A 502 6.18 -16.06 -8.00
CA VAL A 502 7.36 -15.25 -8.36
C VAL A 502 6.94 -13.88 -8.88
N LEU A 503 5.94 -13.80 -9.76
CA LEU A 503 5.41 -12.52 -10.23
C LEU A 503 4.84 -11.68 -9.07
N PHE A 504 4.10 -12.29 -8.14
CA PHE A 504 3.51 -11.58 -7.00
C PHE A 504 4.57 -10.98 -6.06
N LEU A 505 5.69 -11.70 -5.85
CA LEU A 505 6.79 -11.26 -4.98
C LEU A 505 7.73 -10.23 -5.64
N VAL A 506 7.95 -10.33 -6.95
CA VAL A 506 8.93 -9.48 -7.67
C VAL A 506 8.28 -8.21 -8.24
N THR A 507 6.97 -8.22 -8.49
CA THR A 507 6.27 -7.08 -9.12
C THR A 507 5.57 -6.19 -8.09
N VAL A 508 5.24 -4.98 -8.52
CA VAL A 508 4.68 -3.91 -7.69
C VAL A 508 3.38 -3.41 -8.33
N GLY A 509 2.37 -3.15 -7.51
CA GLY A 509 1.13 -2.51 -7.91
C GLY A 509 0.24 -3.41 -8.76
N LYS A 510 -0.22 -2.89 -9.90
CA LYS A 510 -1.28 -3.49 -10.72
C LYS A 510 -0.97 -4.94 -11.16
N VAL A 511 0.30 -5.26 -11.39
CA VAL A 511 0.77 -6.59 -11.80
C VAL A 511 0.62 -7.64 -10.68
N GLN A 512 0.67 -7.22 -9.41
CA GLN A 512 0.40 -8.12 -8.28
C GLN A 512 -1.05 -8.63 -8.32
N GLY A 513 -2.01 -7.82 -8.78
CA GLY A 513 -3.41 -8.24 -8.96
C GLY A 513 -3.61 -9.32 -10.04
N PHE A 514 -2.87 -9.22 -11.15
CA PHE A 514 -2.79 -10.28 -12.17
C PHE A 514 -2.23 -11.58 -11.56
N ALA A 515 -1.08 -11.48 -10.90
CA ALA A 515 -0.38 -12.62 -10.32
C ALA A 515 -1.21 -13.32 -9.23
N PHE A 516 -1.83 -12.54 -8.33
CA PHE A 516 -2.73 -13.03 -7.30
C PHE A 516 -3.92 -13.80 -7.90
N THR A 517 -4.57 -13.22 -8.91
CA THR A 517 -5.73 -13.84 -9.56
C THR A 517 -5.37 -15.14 -10.25
N LEU A 518 -4.23 -15.20 -10.96
CA LEU A 518 -3.73 -16.41 -11.60
C LEU A 518 -3.34 -17.47 -10.56
N GLY A 519 -2.71 -17.09 -9.45
CA GLY A 519 -2.36 -18.00 -8.35
C GLY A 519 -3.60 -18.57 -7.63
N LEU A 520 -4.61 -17.74 -7.39
CA LEU A 520 -5.86 -18.16 -6.75
C LEU A 520 -6.65 -19.14 -7.65
N THR A 521 -6.77 -18.82 -8.94
CA THR A 521 -7.54 -19.64 -9.90
C THR A 521 -6.85 -20.95 -10.25
N THR A 522 -5.51 -20.99 -10.30
CA THR A 522 -4.75 -22.25 -10.48
C THR A 522 -4.89 -23.18 -9.27
N LEU A 523 -4.86 -22.64 -8.04
CA LEU A 523 -5.16 -23.44 -6.83
C LEU A 523 -6.60 -23.97 -6.84
N LEU A 524 -7.55 -23.15 -7.30
CA LEU A 524 -8.96 -23.50 -7.43
C LEU A 524 -9.18 -24.61 -8.48
N ASP A 525 -8.45 -24.60 -9.60
CA ASP A 525 -8.53 -25.66 -10.61
C ASP A 525 -8.21 -27.04 -10.03
N VAL A 526 -7.12 -27.14 -9.26
CA VAL A 526 -6.76 -28.38 -8.55
C VAL A 526 -7.91 -28.87 -7.66
N VAL A 527 -8.59 -27.96 -6.94
CA VAL A 527 -9.75 -28.29 -6.09
C VAL A 527 -10.92 -28.80 -6.94
N VAL A 528 -11.24 -28.13 -8.06
CA VAL A 528 -12.32 -28.51 -8.98
C VAL A 528 -12.03 -29.86 -9.65
N VAL A 529 -10.82 -30.08 -10.16
CA VAL A 529 -10.42 -31.33 -10.82
C VAL A 529 -10.58 -32.54 -9.87
N PHE A 530 -10.16 -32.39 -8.61
CA PHE A 530 -10.17 -33.46 -7.62
C PHE A 530 -11.55 -33.70 -6.99
N LEU A 531 -12.30 -32.64 -6.65
CA LEU A 531 -13.57 -32.75 -5.93
C LEU A 531 -14.81 -32.76 -6.84
N PHE A 532 -14.70 -32.21 -8.06
CA PHE A 532 -15.78 -32.13 -9.03
C PHE A 532 -15.52 -33.00 -10.27
N THR A 533 -14.51 -32.69 -11.09
CA THR A 533 -14.32 -33.30 -12.42
C THR A 533 -14.15 -34.82 -12.36
N LYS A 534 -13.22 -35.32 -11.53
CA LYS A 534 -13.01 -36.78 -11.37
C LYS A 534 -14.25 -37.48 -10.79
N PRO A 535 -14.90 -36.97 -9.74
CA PRO A 535 -16.15 -37.56 -9.23
C PRO A 535 -17.32 -37.55 -10.22
N VAL A 536 -17.56 -36.46 -10.94
CA VAL A 536 -18.56 -36.38 -12.03
C VAL A 536 -18.26 -37.43 -13.09
N MET A 537 -17.02 -37.51 -13.58
CA MET A 537 -16.61 -38.50 -14.57
C MET A 537 -16.79 -39.96 -14.07
N THR A 538 -16.48 -40.21 -12.78
CA THR A 538 -16.71 -41.52 -12.14
C THR A 538 -18.20 -41.89 -12.09
N LEU A 539 -19.09 -40.91 -11.96
CA LEU A 539 -20.54 -41.12 -11.92
C LEU A 539 -21.13 -41.25 -13.32
N MET A 540 -20.73 -40.40 -14.27
CA MET A 540 -21.18 -40.45 -15.66
C MET A 540 -20.72 -41.72 -16.37
N ALA A 541 -19.53 -42.26 -16.05
CA ALA A 541 -19.08 -43.58 -16.47
C ALA A 541 -19.98 -44.76 -16.02
N ARG A 542 -20.95 -44.52 -15.13
CA ARG A 542 -21.95 -45.52 -14.73
C ARG A 542 -23.19 -45.52 -15.61
N THR A 543 -23.48 -44.42 -16.30
CA THR A 543 -24.66 -44.25 -17.16
C THR A 543 -24.59 -45.12 -18.42
N LYS A 544 -25.75 -45.43 -19.03
CA LYS A 544 -25.80 -46.20 -20.28
C LYS A 544 -25.18 -45.46 -21.47
N PHE A 545 -25.31 -44.13 -21.55
CA PHE A 545 -24.82 -43.31 -22.66
C PHE A 545 -23.28 -43.30 -22.76
N PHE A 546 -22.59 -43.00 -21.65
CA PHE A 546 -21.13 -43.01 -21.61
C PHE A 546 -20.56 -44.42 -21.45
N GLY A 547 -21.12 -45.21 -20.51
CA GLY A 547 -20.64 -46.57 -20.23
C GLY A 547 -20.85 -47.56 -21.38
N GLY A 548 -21.82 -47.30 -22.28
CA GLY A 548 -22.08 -48.08 -23.48
C GLY A 548 -21.27 -47.66 -24.71
N GLY A 549 -20.45 -46.60 -24.63
CA GLY A 549 -19.60 -46.16 -25.74
C GLY A 549 -20.37 -45.56 -26.92
N HIS A 550 -21.44 -44.79 -26.67
CA HIS A 550 -22.27 -44.20 -27.73
C HIS A 550 -21.42 -43.31 -28.68
N PRO A 551 -21.65 -43.27 -30.01
CA PRO A 551 -20.82 -42.51 -30.96
C PRO A 551 -20.69 -41.00 -30.69
N TRP A 552 -21.66 -40.43 -29.97
CA TRP A 552 -21.68 -39.03 -29.56
C TRP A 552 -21.09 -38.79 -28.16
N SER A 553 -20.78 -39.85 -27.40
CA SER A 553 -20.17 -39.74 -26.05
C SER A 553 -18.69 -39.30 -26.05
N GLY A 554 -18.02 -39.30 -27.21
CA GLY A 554 -16.57 -39.10 -27.33
C GLY A 554 -15.72 -40.33 -26.96
N LEU A 555 -16.34 -41.41 -26.47
CA LEU A 555 -15.69 -42.58 -25.87
C LEU A 555 -15.97 -43.90 -26.63
N ASP A 556 -16.45 -43.82 -27.87
CA ASP A 556 -16.72 -44.98 -28.72
C ASP A 556 -15.42 -45.75 -29.04
N PRO A 557 -15.26 -47.01 -28.56
CA PRO A 557 -14.04 -47.77 -28.77
C PRO A 557 -13.71 -48.02 -30.25
N LYS A 558 -14.73 -48.10 -31.13
CA LYS A 558 -14.50 -48.31 -32.57
C LYS A 558 -13.87 -47.08 -33.21
N ARG A 559 -14.36 -45.87 -32.85
CA ARG A 559 -13.82 -44.59 -33.34
C ARG A 559 -12.48 -44.21 -32.72
N LEU A 560 -12.19 -44.70 -31.53
CA LEU A 560 -10.88 -44.52 -30.89
C LEU A 560 -9.80 -45.48 -31.42
N GLY A 561 -10.16 -46.49 -32.24
CA GLY A 561 -9.22 -47.47 -32.77
C GLY A 561 -8.81 -48.54 -31.74
N ALA A 562 -9.72 -48.88 -30.82
CA ALA A 562 -9.46 -49.84 -29.76
C ALA A 562 -9.06 -51.22 -30.33
N LYS A 563 -7.85 -51.68 -30.00
CA LYS A 563 -7.40 -53.02 -30.40
C LYS A 563 -8.20 -54.07 -29.61
N PRO A 564 -8.75 -55.11 -30.26
CA PRO A 564 -9.45 -56.18 -29.54
C PRO A 564 -8.55 -56.78 -28.46
N PRO A 565 -9.07 -57.09 -27.26
CA PRO A 565 -8.26 -57.68 -26.21
C PRO A 565 -7.66 -58.99 -26.72
N LEU A 566 -6.33 -59.12 -26.66
CA LEU A 566 -5.61 -60.35 -26.99
C LEU A 566 -6.26 -61.50 -26.22
N ARG A 567 -6.92 -62.40 -26.95
CA ARG A 567 -7.76 -63.47 -26.41
C ARG A 567 -6.87 -64.37 -25.56
N ARG A 568 -6.91 -64.16 -24.24
CA ARG A 568 -6.11 -64.89 -23.26
C ARG A 568 -6.37 -66.38 -23.47
N SER A 569 -5.40 -67.09 -24.04
CA SER A 569 -5.55 -68.51 -24.37
C SER A 569 -5.93 -69.25 -23.09
N ARG A 570 -6.97 -70.08 -23.19
CA ARG A 570 -7.46 -70.88 -22.07
C ARG A 570 -6.30 -71.77 -21.61
N ARG A 571 -5.72 -71.47 -20.44
CA ARG A 571 -4.67 -72.30 -19.84
C ARG A 571 -5.29 -73.67 -19.59
N VAL A 572 -4.90 -74.66 -20.39
CA VAL A 572 -5.34 -76.04 -20.21
C VAL A 572 -4.68 -76.55 -18.93
N ASN A 573 -5.49 -76.96 -17.95
CA ASN A 573 -4.97 -77.63 -16.76
C ASN A 573 -4.50 -79.02 -17.17
N ALA A 574 -3.18 -79.21 -17.30
CA ALA A 574 -2.61 -80.55 -17.33
C ALA A 574 -2.85 -81.21 -15.97
N ARG A 575 -3.54 -82.36 -15.95
CA ARG A 575 -3.55 -83.24 -14.78
C ARG A 575 -2.19 -83.90 -14.67
N THR A 576 -1.56 -83.78 -13.50
CA THR A 576 -0.39 -84.58 -13.13
C THR A 576 -0.90 -85.80 -12.35
N ASP A 577 -0.99 -86.94 -13.01
CA ASP A 577 -1.13 -88.21 -12.30
C ASP A 577 0.22 -88.55 -11.64
N HIS A 578 0.20 -88.82 -10.34
CA HIS A 578 1.31 -89.42 -9.61
C HIS A 578 0.89 -90.85 -9.21
N PRO A 579 1.61 -91.90 -9.64
CA PRO A 579 1.37 -93.25 -9.15
C PRO A 579 1.81 -93.39 -7.69
N LYS A 580 1.13 -94.25 -6.94
CA LYS A 580 1.52 -94.70 -5.60
C LYS A 580 2.23 -96.04 -5.70
N GLU A 581 3.46 -96.10 -5.21
CA GLU A 581 4.09 -97.29 -4.60
C GLU A 581 4.84 -96.74 -3.36
N ALA A 582 4.51 -97.13 -2.14
CA ALA A 582 4.63 -98.45 -1.49
C ALA A 582 6.02 -98.59 -0.83
#